data_AF-A0A1M3LHW7-F1
#
_entry.id   AF-A0A1M3LHW7-F1
#
_cell.length_a   1.000
_cell.length_b   1.000
_cell.length_c   1.000
_cell.angle_alpha   90.00
_cell.angle_beta   90.00
_cell.angle_gamma   90.00
#
_symmetry.space_group_name_H-M   'P 1'
#
loop_
_entity.id
_entity.type
_entity.pdbx_description
1 polymer ?
#
loop_
_entity_poly.entity_id
_entity_poly.type
_entity_poly.pdbx_seq_one_letter_code
_entity_poly.pdbx_strand_id
1 'polypeptide(L)'
;MSERTCGECTICCWFFAVPETGKPTSQWCEHCTEQGCAVHLTRPQSCRNFQCFWLMEPDFPEEMRPDRCGVVVSFNEEHTSVVIHVDPERPDSLAEEPGSWWMEPLLNAYDPVCVVCGDDRMVVRREIQDS
;
A
#
# COMPACT_ATOMS: atom_id res chain seq x y z
N MET A 1 -19.28 7.22 0.82
CA MET A 1 -18.65 5.89 0.72
C MET A 1 -17.98 5.85 -0.64
N SER A 2 -16.66 5.64 -0.67
CA SER A 2 -15.89 5.51 -1.92
C SER A 2 -16.48 4.39 -2.77
N GLU A 3 -16.84 4.69 -4.02
CA GLU A 3 -17.33 3.72 -5.02
C GLU A 3 -16.19 3.01 -5.75
N ARG A 4 -14.93 3.24 -5.33
CA ARG A 4 -13.77 2.64 -6.00
C ARG A 4 -13.70 1.13 -5.77
N THR A 5 -13.26 0.45 -6.81
CA THR A 5 -12.93 -0.97 -6.79
C THR A 5 -11.47 -1.15 -7.20
N CYS A 6 -10.82 -2.22 -6.75
CA CYS A 6 -9.44 -2.51 -7.12
C CYS A 6 -9.23 -2.69 -8.63
N GLY A 7 -10.28 -3.01 -9.40
CA GLY A 7 -10.13 -3.38 -10.82
C GLY A 7 -9.20 -4.59 -10.95
N GLU A 8 -8.17 -4.45 -11.78
CA GLU A 8 -7.14 -5.48 -12.01
C GLU A 8 -5.99 -5.43 -10.98
N CYS A 9 -5.97 -4.44 -10.08
CA CYS A 9 -4.89 -4.30 -9.10
C CYS A 9 -4.95 -5.42 -8.06
N THR A 10 -3.89 -6.23 -7.99
CA THR A 10 -3.74 -7.38 -7.07
C THR A 10 -2.55 -7.28 -6.13
N ILE A 11 -1.82 -6.16 -6.16
CA ILE A 11 -0.50 -6.05 -5.54
C ILE A 11 -0.50 -6.25 -4.00
N CYS A 12 -1.64 -6.07 -3.33
CA CYS A 12 -1.76 -6.39 -1.90
C CYS A 12 -1.49 -7.88 -1.59
N CYS A 13 -1.79 -8.77 -2.54
CA CYS A 13 -1.47 -10.19 -2.44
C CYS A 13 0.04 -10.48 -2.46
N TRP A 14 0.86 -9.54 -2.94
CA TRP A 14 2.33 -9.63 -2.89
C TRP A 14 2.88 -9.08 -1.57
N PHE A 15 2.52 -7.84 -1.22
CA PHE A 15 3.10 -7.11 -0.08
C PHE A 15 2.82 -7.73 1.30
N PHE A 16 1.57 -8.09 1.58
CA PHE A 16 1.13 -8.35 2.97
C PHE A 16 1.10 -9.83 3.31
N ALA A 17 1.52 -10.19 4.52
CA ALA A 17 1.33 -11.54 5.04
C ALA A 17 -0.18 -11.83 5.23
N VAL A 18 -0.54 -13.10 5.12
CA VAL A 18 -1.88 -13.61 5.47
C VAL A 18 -1.67 -14.76 6.45
N PRO A 19 -1.65 -14.47 7.76
CA PRO A 19 -1.36 -15.48 8.79
C PRO A 19 -2.28 -16.70 8.72
N GLU A 20 -3.55 -16.50 8.37
CA GLU A 20 -4.57 -17.56 8.31
C GLU A 20 -4.24 -18.64 7.28
N THR A 21 -3.46 -18.32 6.24
CA THR A 21 -3.03 -19.27 5.20
C THR A 21 -1.52 -19.54 5.26
N GLY A 22 -0.82 -19.00 6.25
CA GLY A 22 0.65 -19.10 6.36
C GLY A 22 1.41 -18.35 5.26
N LYS A 23 0.77 -17.44 4.52
CA LYS A 23 1.39 -16.68 3.45
C LYS A 23 2.31 -15.60 4.03
N PRO A 24 3.62 -15.56 3.72
CA PRO A 24 4.54 -14.53 4.21
C PRO A 24 4.45 -13.22 3.42
N THR A 25 5.06 -12.13 3.92
CA THR A 25 5.24 -10.88 3.16
C THR A 25 6.11 -11.09 1.92
N SER A 26 5.98 -10.20 0.93
CA SER A 26 6.83 -10.19 -0.28
C SER A 26 6.81 -11.49 -1.09
N GLN A 27 5.68 -12.19 -1.11
CA GLN A 27 5.44 -13.39 -1.90
C GLN A 27 4.03 -13.33 -2.47
N TRP A 28 3.79 -13.88 -3.65
CA TRP A 28 2.44 -13.95 -4.20
C TRP A 28 1.58 -14.95 -3.42
N CYS A 29 0.37 -14.52 -3.05
CA CYS A 29 -0.65 -15.40 -2.50
C CYS A 29 -1.08 -16.46 -3.53
N GLU A 30 -1.24 -17.71 -3.10
CA GLU A 30 -1.67 -18.82 -3.95
C GLU A 30 -3.07 -18.63 -4.58
N HIS A 31 -3.90 -17.77 -3.98
CA HIS A 31 -5.23 -17.45 -4.50
C HIS A 31 -5.24 -16.22 -5.43
N CYS A 32 -4.10 -15.58 -5.65
CA CYS A 32 -3.99 -14.45 -6.54
C CYS A 32 -4.01 -14.92 -8.00
N THR A 33 -4.84 -14.30 -8.82
CA THR A 33 -4.87 -14.47 -10.27
C THR A 33 -4.65 -13.12 -10.94
N GLU A 34 -4.45 -13.10 -12.26
CA GLU A 34 -4.34 -11.86 -13.03
C GLU A 34 -5.61 -10.98 -12.95
N GLN A 35 -6.78 -11.57 -12.65
CA GLN A 35 -8.06 -10.86 -12.59
C GLN A 35 -8.49 -10.49 -11.15
N GLY A 36 -7.70 -10.83 -10.14
CA GLY A 36 -8.09 -10.61 -8.74
C GLY A 36 -7.81 -11.80 -7.82
N CYS A 37 -8.43 -11.77 -6.64
CA CYS A 37 -8.39 -12.90 -5.71
C CYS A 37 -9.44 -13.96 -6.09
N ALA A 38 -9.02 -15.19 -6.38
CA ALA A 38 -9.92 -16.30 -6.74
C ALA A 38 -10.95 -16.64 -5.64
N VAL A 39 -10.61 -16.36 -4.39
CA VAL A 39 -11.47 -16.59 -3.22
C VAL A 39 -11.99 -15.29 -2.60
N HIS A 40 -12.12 -14.21 -3.38
CA HIS A 40 -12.42 -12.88 -2.84
C HIS A 40 -13.61 -12.84 -1.89
N LEU A 41 -14.70 -13.57 -2.18
CA LEU A 41 -15.91 -13.63 -1.34
C LEU A 41 -15.67 -14.34 0.00
N THR A 42 -14.78 -15.33 0.02
CA THR A 42 -14.43 -16.16 1.20
C THR A 42 -13.05 -15.84 1.74
N ARG A 43 -12.45 -14.70 1.34
CA ARG A 43 -11.09 -14.33 1.69
C ARG A 43 -10.87 -14.28 3.21
N PRO A 44 -9.64 -14.56 3.69
CA PRO A 44 -9.28 -14.49 5.11
C PRO A 44 -9.55 -13.11 5.72
N GLN A 45 -9.63 -13.05 7.05
CA GLN A 45 -10.00 -11.83 7.76
C GLN A 45 -8.96 -10.72 7.56
N SER A 46 -7.68 -11.06 7.54
CA SER A 46 -6.59 -10.12 7.23
C SER A 46 -6.82 -9.43 5.88
N CYS A 47 -7.22 -10.19 4.85
CA CYS A 47 -7.55 -9.64 3.53
C CYS A 47 -8.88 -8.85 3.50
N ARG A 48 -9.79 -9.06 4.46
CA ARG A 48 -11.03 -8.26 4.58
C ARG A 48 -10.80 -6.93 5.27
N ASN A 49 -9.92 -6.93 6.26
CA ASN A 49 -9.59 -5.76 7.06
C ASN A 49 -8.68 -4.78 6.32
N PHE A 50 -7.99 -5.24 5.28
CA PHE A 50 -7.11 -4.41 4.48
C PHE A 50 -7.85 -3.58 3.43
N GLN A 51 -7.56 -2.28 3.40
CA GLN A 51 -7.82 -1.38 2.26
C GLN A 51 -6.61 -0.44 2.10
N CYS A 52 -6.14 -0.23 0.86
CA CYS A 52 -5.10 0.76 0.59
C CYS A 52 -5.69 2.17 0.51
N PHE A 53 -4.85 3.19 0.71
CA PHE A 53 -5.27 4.59 0.72
C PHE A 53 -5.93 5.02 -0.59
N TRP A 54 -5.42 4.56 -1.73
CA TRP A 54 -6.02 4.86 -3.03
C TRP A 54 -7.46 4.35 -3.16
N LEU A 55 -7.78 3.22 -2.52
CA LEU A 55 -9.13 2.65 -2.50
C LEU A 55 -10.03 3.39 -1.51
N MET A 56 -9.46 3.82 -0.37
CA MET A 56 -10.18 4.54 0.68
C MET A 56 -10.58 5.96 0.25
N GLU A 57 -9.69 6.66 -0.47
CA GLU A 57 -9.84 8.08 -0.82
C GLU A 57 -10.07 8.28 -2.33
N PRO A 58 -11.31 8.65 -2.75
CA PRO A 58 -11.68 8.83 -4.15
C PRO A 58 -10.98 9.97 -4.88
N ASP A 59 -10.35 10.89 -4.16
CA ASP A 59 -9.75 12.10 -4.75
C ASP A 59 -8.35 11.85 -5.33
N PHE A 60 -7.69 10.73 -4.98
CA PHE A 60 -6.39 10.40 -5.55
C PHE A 60 -6.51 9.99 -7.02
N PRO A 61 -5.70 10.52 -7.97
CA PRO A 61 -5.76 10.12 -9.38
C PRO A 61 -5.64 8.60 -9.63
N GLU A 62 -6.17 8.12 -10.77
CA GLU A 62 -6.09 6.69 -11.16
C GLU A 62 -4.63 6.27 -11.39
N GLU A 63 -3.75 7.19 -11.78
CA GLU A 63 -2.32 6.97 -11.96
C GLU A 63 -1.63 6.55 -10.65
N MET A 64 -2.18 6.97 -9.50
CA MET A 64 -1.70 6.56 -8.16
C MET A 64 -2.21 5.17 -7.74
N ARG A 65 -2.95 4.45 -8.60
CA ARG A 65 -3.35 3.06 -8.34
C ARG A 65 -2.10 2.20 -8.17
N PRO A 66 -2.02 1.33 -7.14
CA PRO A 66 -0.74 0.77 -6.73
C PRO A 66 0.02 -0.07 -7.77
N ASP A 67 -0.69 -0.84 -8.58
CA ASP A 67 -0.12 -1.61 -9.69
C ASP A 67 0.46 -0.72 -10.82
N ARG A 68 -0.02 0.53 -10.94
CA ARG A 68 0.48 1.50 -11.92
C ARG A 68 1.66 2.30 -11.39
N CYS A 69 1.51 2.86 -10.20
CA CYS A 69 2.53 3.73 -9.60
C CYS A 69 3.68 2.97 -8.94
N GLY A 70 3.55 1.67 -8.67
CA GLY A 70 4.59 0.89 -7.97
C GLY A 70 4.64 1.14 -6.46
N VAL A 71 3.61 1.77 -5.90
CA VAL A 71 3.53 2.17 -4.49
C VAL A 71 2.17 1.82 -3.89
N VAL A 72 2.15 1.09 -2.77
CA VAL A 72 0.95 0.86 -1.95
C VAL A 72 1.08 1.65 -0.67
N VAL A 73 0.08 2.44 -0.33
CA VAL A 73 0.02 3.11 0.98
C VAL A 73 -1.05 2.45 1.84
N SER A 74 -0.70 2.13 3.08
CA SER A 74 -1.59 1.57 4.09
C SER A 74 -1.31 2.13 5.47
N PHE A 75 -2.18 1.84 6.41
CA PHE A 75 -1.85 1.98 7.82
C PHE A 75 -0.88 0.87 8.25
N ASN A 76 -0.12 1.12 9.31
CA ASN A 76 0.51 0.04 10.07
C ASN A 76 -0.55 -0.82 10.79
N GLU A 77 -0.14 -1.94 11.38
CA GLU A 77 -1.06 -2.87 12.07
C GLU A 77 -1.84 -2.22 13.22
N GLU A 78 -1.24 -1.24 13.91
CA GLU A 78 -1.86 -0.53 15.02
C GLU A 78 -2.72 0.67 14.58
N HIS A 79 -2.73 1.00 13.29
CA HIS A 79 -3.38 2.18 12.71
C HIS A 79 -2.92 3.51 13.34
N THR A 80 -1.69 3.56 13.82
CA THR A 80 -1.05 4.72 14.45
C THR A 80 -0.15 5.51 13.50
N SER A 81 0.34 4.88 12.44
CA SER A 81 1.16 5.52 11.42
C SER A 81 0.85 4.97 10.03
N VAL A 82 1.36 5.66 9.00
CA VAL A 82 1.23 5.25 7.60
C VAL A 82 2.50 4.60 7.11
N VAL A 83 2.33 3.64 6.22
CA VAL A 83 3.40 2.87 5.60
C VAL A 83 3.24 2.97 4.08
N ILE A 84 4.28 3.46 3.44
CA ILE A 84 4.47 3.47 1.99
C ILE A 84 5.27 2.21 1.65
N HIS A 85 4.62 1.25 1.00
CA HIS A 85 5.25 0.05 0.49
C HIS A 85 5.61 0.25 -0.99
N VAL A 86 6.90 0.22 -1.29
CA VAL A 86 7.45 0.36 -2.64
C VAL A 86 7.75 -1.02 -3.20
N ASP A 87 7.36 -1.24 -4.45
CA ASP A 87 7.65 -2.47 -5.17
C ASP A 87 9.18 -2.62 -5.36
N PRO A 88 9.82 -3.68 -4.83
CA PRO A 88 11.26 -3.86 -4.97
C PRO A 88 11.70 -4.17 -6.40
N GLU A 89 10.79 -4.58 -7.30
CA GLU A 89 11.09 -4.68 -8.73
C GLU A 89 11.15 -3.30 -9.40
N ARG A 90 10.64 -2.26 -8.72
CA ARG A 90 10.63 -0.86 -9.16
C ARG A 90 11.01 0.10 -8.01
N PRO A 91 12.23 -0.01 -7.45
CA PRO A 91 12.62 0.69 -6.22
C PRO A 91 12.57 2.23 -6.33
N ASP A 92 12.72 2.76 -7.55
CA ASP A 92 12.67 4.21 -7.81
C ASP A 92 11.25 4.77 -7.90
N SER A 93 10.21 3.91 -7.87
CA SER A 93 8.81 4.32 -8.09
C SER A 93 8.31 5.42 -7.15
N LEU A 94 8.81 5.45 -5.91
CA LEU A 94 8.44 6.50 -4.95
C LEU A 94 9.11 7.85 -5.26
N ALA A 95 10.27 7.84 -5.91
CA ALA A 95 10.97 9.07 -6.30
C ALA A 95 10.43 9.64 -7.63
N GLU A 96 9.86 8.79 -8.47
CA GLU A 96 9.30 9.14 -9.77
C GLU A 96 7.81 9.48 -9.70
N GLU A 97 7.30 10.25 -10.67
CA GLU A 97 5.86 10.43 -10.82
C GLU A 97 5.23 9.17 -11.43
N PRO A 98 4.05 8.74 -10.95
CA PRO A 98 3.19 9.42 -9.98
C PRO A 98 3.42 9.02 -8.52
N GLY A 99 4.39 8.15 -8.21
CA GLY A 99 4.58 7.65 -6.85
C GLY A 99 5.01 8.73 -5.86
N SER A 100 5.81 9.71 -6.31
CA SER A 100 6.24 10.85 -5.49
C SER A 100 5.07 11.72 -4.97
N TRP A 101 3.92 11.68 -5.64
CA TRP A 101 2.71 12.43 -5.23
C TRP A 101 2.14 11.97 -3.89
N TRP A 102 2.51 10.79 -3.39
CA TRP A 102 2.13 10.33 -2.05
C TRP A 102 2.81 11.12 -0.92
N MET A 103 4.01 11.66 -1.16
CA MET A 103 4.87 12.16 -0.07
C MET A 103 4.29 13.38 0.64
N GLU A 104 3.94 14.42 -0.11
CA GLU A 104 3.42 15.67 0.45
C GLU A 104 2.11 15.49 1.26
N PRO A 105 1.04 14.86 0.73
CA PRO A 105 -0.19 14.69 1.49
C PRO A 105 0.00 13.82 2.73
N LEU A 106 0.82 12.77 2.66
CA LEU A 106 1.06 11.89 3.80
C LEU A 106 1.88 12.57 4.90
N LEU A 107 2.95 13.30 4.55
CA LEU A 107 3.75 14.05 5.53
C LEU A 107 2.99 15.24 6.15
N ASN A 108 1.97 15.75 5.45
CA ASN A 108 1.09 16.78 6.00
C ASN A 108 0.04 16.22 6.97
N ALA A 109 -0.39 14.97 6.79
CA ALA A 109 -1.46 14.34 7.58
C ALA A 109 -0.95 13.42 8.70
N TYR A 110 0.24 12.83 8.55
CA TYR A 110 0.77 11.80 9.43
C TYR A 110 2.23 12.07 9.80
N ASP A 111 2.58 11.76 11.05
CA ASP A 111 3.95 11.76 11.55
C ASP A 111 4.12 10.60 12.54
N PRO A 112 4.98 9.61 12.27
CA PRO A 112 5.87 9.48 11.11
C PRO A 112 5.22 8.84 9.88
N VAL A 113 5.86 9.03 8.73
CA VAL A 113 5.62 8.26 7.50
C VAL A 113 6.73 7.21 7.36
N CYS A 114 6.37 5.93 7.38
CA CYS A 114 7.32 4.85 7.15
C CYS A 114 7.38 4.49 5.67
N VAL A 115 8.57 4.27 5.13
CA VAL A 115 8.80 3.79 3.75
C VAL A 115 9.46 2.42 3.81
N VAL A 116 8.95 1.50 3.01
CA VAL A 116 9.34 0.09 2.99
C VAL A 116 9.60 -0.36 1.57
N CYS A 117 10.79 -0.86 1.28
CA CYS A 117 11.14 -1.43 -0.02
C CYS A 117 11.91 -2.74 0.21
N GLY A 118 11.31 -3.90 -0.10
CA GLY A 118 11.93 -5.20 0.21
C GLY A 118 12.19 -5.38 1.71
N ASP A 119 13.46 -5.47 2.11
CA ASP A 119 13.91 -5.54 3.51
C ASP A 119 14.33 -4.18 4.09
N ASP A 120 14.45 -3.15 3.24
CA ASP A 120 14.82 -1.81 3.65
C ASP A 120 13.62 -1.08 4.26
N ARG A 121 13.88 -0.35 5.34
CA ARG A 121 12.90 0.43 6.11
C ARG A 121 13.47 1.80 6.40
N MET A 122 12.75 2.85 6.03
CA MET A 122 13.11 4.24 6.31
C MET A 122 11.95 4.93 7.02
N VAL A 123 12.26 5.79 7.98
CA VAL A 123 11.27 6.62 8.67
C VAL A 123 11.49 8.06 8.24
N VAL A 124 10.47 8.66 7.64
CA VAL A 124 10.46 10.06 7.23
C VAL A 124 9.57 10.83 8.20
N ARG A 125 10.11 11.90 8.75
CA ARG A 125 9.38 12.83 9.61
C ARG A 125 9.37 14.20 8.96
N ARG A 126 8.33 14.97 9.22
CA ARG A 126 8.34 16.39 8.87
C ARG A 126 9.39 17.07 9.74
N GLU A 127 10.31 17.82 9.14
CA GLU A 127 11.15 18.74 9.90
C GLU A 127 10.22 19.80 10.51
N ILE A 128 9.93 19.66 11.81
CA ILE A 128 9.29 20.72 12.57
C ILE A 128 10.36 21.82 12.66
N GLN A 129 10.17 22.89 11.90
CA GLN A 129 10.94 24.10 12.10
C GLN A 129 10.46 24.71 13.42
N ASP A 130 11.07 24.28 14.52
CA ASP A 130 10.94 24.93 15.83
C ASP A 130 11.23 26.42 15.62
N SER A 131 10.20 27.25 15.77
CA SER A 131 10.30 28.71 15.78
C SER A 131 10.66 29.22 17.16
#